data_AF-A0A233HRV2-F1
#
_entry.id   AF-A0A233HRV2-F1
#
_cell.length_a   1.000
_cell.length_b   1.000
_cell.length_c   1.000
_cell.angle_alpha   90.00
_cell.angle_beta   90.00
_cell.angle_gamma   90.00
#
_symmetry.space_group_name_H-M   'P 1'
#
loop_
_entity.id
_entity.type
_entity.pdbx_description
1 polymer ?
#
loop_
_entity_poly.entity_id
_entity_poly.type
_entity_poly.pdbx_seq_one_letter_code
_entity_poly.pdbx_strand_id
1 'polypeptide(L)'
;MFTLLGIIILLVIALALLMNYFLCRDFYSCWKEYARTNWQVQGKPSFNEFYQNQLGLFRTIVLGSELDCVGSQELVDKRKYVRWTWLVVLAMLFSGCALVGFEADLRPAKWAIIPIDNIRF
;
A
#
# COMPACT_ATOMS: atom_id res chain seq x y z
N MET A 1 -29.93 3.26 -6.97
CA MET A 1 -29.18 3.20 -5.68
C MET A 1 -27.76 2.70 -5.88
N PHE A 2 -27.54 1.54 -6.49
CA PHE A 2 -26.19 0.98 -6.72
C PHE A 2 -25.26 1.87 -7.56
N THR A 3 -25.77 2.52 -8.61
CA THR A 3 -24.97 3.44 -9.45
C THR A 3 -24.45 4.65 -8.68
N LEU A 4 -25.29 5.26 -7.84
CA LEU A 4 -24.91 6.38 -6.98
C LEU A 4 -23.81 5.96 -5.99
N LEU A 5 -23.94 4.78 -5.39
CA LEU A 5 -23.00 4.28 -4.40
C LEU A 5 -21.65 3.90 -5.05
N GLY A 6 -21.67 3.35 -6.27
CA GLY A 6 -20.46 3.14 -7.07
C GLY A 6 -19.74 4.45 -7.41
N ILE A 7 -20.47 5.50 -7.78
CA ILE A 7 -19.89 6.83 -8.02
C ILE A 7 -19.23 7.39 -6.76
N ILE A 8 -19.87 7.24 -5.59
CA ILE A 8 -19.31 7.68 -4.30
C ILE A 8 -18.01 6.94 -4.00
N ILE A 9 -17.96 5.62 -4.20
CA ILE A 9 -16.76 4.80 -3.99
C ILE A 9 -15.62 5.27 -4.90
N LEU A 10 -15.89 5.46 -6.20
CA LEU A 10 -14.89 5.97 -7.14
C LEU A 10 -14.38 7.35 -6.75
N LEU A 11 -15.27 8.24 -6.30
CA LEU A 11 -14.90 9.57 -5.84
C LEU A 11 -13.98 9.49 -4.60
N VAL A 12 -14.30 8.65 -3.63
CA VAL A 12 -13.47 8.47 -2.43
C VAL A 12 -12.11 7.87 -2.78
N ILE A 13 -12.05 6.89 -3.69
CA ILE A 13 -10.78 6.34 -4.19
C ILE A 13 -9.95 7.43 -4.87
N ALA A 14 -10.56 8.22 -5.76
CA ALA A 14 -9.87 9.30 -6.46
C ALA A 14 -9.30 10.35 -5.50
N LEU A 15 -10.09 10.78 -4.50
CA LEU A 15 -9.64 11.70 -3.46
C LEU A 15 -8.52 11.09 -2.59
N ALA A 16 -8.64 9.81 -2.23
CA ALA A 16 -7.62 9.12 -1.44
C ALA A 16 -6.29 8.97 -2.20
N LEU A 17 -6.33 8.68 -3.51
CA LEU A 17 -5.13 8.63 -4.36
C LEU A 17 -4.50 10.01 -4.55
N LEU A 18 -5.32 11.05 -4.75
CA LEU A 18 -4.83 12.43 -4.82
C LEU A 18 -4.14 12.83 -3.50
N MET A 19 -4.76 12.51 -2.36
CA MET A 19 -4.18 12.79 -1.04
C MET A 19 -2.90 11.96 -0.81
N ASN A 20 -2.87 10.70 -1.26
CA ASN A 20 -1.68 9.86 -1.20
C ASN A 20 -0.51 10.49 -1.96
N TYR A 21 -0.74 11.05 -3.14
CA TYR A 21 0.30 11.73 -3.92
C TYR A 21 0.97 12.87 -3.13
N PHE A 22 0.18 13.77 -2.53
CA PHE A 22 0.72 14.87 -1.74
C PHE A 22 1.46 14.40 -0.48
N LEU A 23 0.84 13.50 0.27
CA LEU A 23 1.45 12.94 1.48
C LEU A 23 2.73 12.16 1.19
N CYS A 24 2.76 11.42 0.07
CA CYS A 24 3.94 10.71 -0.39
C CYS A 24 5.06 11.68 -0.75
N ARG A 25 4.74 12.81 -1.39
CA ARG A 25 5.75 13.82 -1.75
C ARG A 25 6.40 14.43 -0.52
N ASP A 26 5.59 14.76 0.48
CA ASP A 26 6.09 15.29 1.75
C ASP A 26 6.91 14.25 2.52
N PHE A 27 6.41 13.01 2.57
CA PHE A 27 7.12 11.89 3.18
C PHE A 27 8.46 11.60 2.47
N TYR A 28 8.48 11.58 1.14
CA TYR A 28 9.68 11.34 0.34
C TYR A 28 10.74 12.43 0.57
N SER A 29 10.29 13.68 0.71
CA SER A 29 11.18 14.82 0.98
C SER A 29 11.82 14.67 2.38
N CYS A 30 11.00 14.35 3.38
CA CYS A 30 11.45 14.04 4.75
C CYS A 30 12.38 12.80 4.78
N TRP A 31 12.04 11.74 4.05
CA TRP A 31 12.82 10.51 3.98
C TRP A 31 14.25 10.76 3.44
N LYS A 32 14.38 11.63 2.45
CA LYS A 32 15.69 12.02 1.92
C LYS A 32 16.57 12.72 2.95
N GLU A 33 15.97 13.51 3.83
CA GLU A 33 16.68 14.29 4.85
C GLU A 33 17.09 13.42 6.04
N TYR A 34 16.14 12.64 6.58
CA TYR A 34 16.37 11.92 7.84
C TYR A 34 16.91 10.50 7.68
N ALA A 35 16.67 9.83 6.55
CA ALA A 35 17.07 8.42 6.35
C ALA A 35 18.12 8.27 5.23
N ARG A 36 19.16 9.12 5.28
CA ARG A 36 20.13 9.27 4.17
C ARG A 36 20.77 7.97 3.71
N THR A 37 21.15 7.13 4.65
CA THR A 37 21.79 5.84 4.38
C THR A 37 20.85 4.89 3.63
N ASN A 38 19.56 4.85 4.00
CA ASN A 38 18.60 3.91 3.41
C ASN A 38 18.31 4.24 1.93
N TRP A 39 18.08 5.51 1.60
CA TRP A 39 17.77 5.86 0.20
C TRP A 39 19.00 5.85 -0.72
N GLN A 40 20.21 6.03 -0.17
CA GLN A 40 21.45 5.90 -0.94
C GLN A 40 21.75 4.45 -1.34
N VAL A 41 21.49 3.49 -0.44
CA VAL A 41 21.63 2.05 -0.74
C VAL A 41 20.63 1.60 -1.81
N GLN A 42 19.44 2.18 -1.83
CA GLN A 42 18.41 1.86 -2.83
C GLN A 42 18.54 2.63 -4.15
N GLY A 43 19.70 3.24 -4.42
CA GLY A 43 20.01 3.79 -5.75
C GLY A 43 19.43 5.18 -6.05
N LYS A 44 19.04 5.94 -5.02
CA LYS A 44 18.56 7.34 -5.16
C LYS A 44 17.35 7.48 -6.09
N PRO A 45 16.25 6.77 -5.80
CA PRO A 45 15.07 6.79 -6.67
C PRO A 45 14.55 8.20 -6.84
N SER A 46 14.08 8.55 -8.03
CA SER A 46 13.30 9.78 -8.22
C SER A 46 11.96 9.68 -7.48
N PHE A 47 11.32 10.83 -7.20
CA PHE A 47 10.00 10.83 -6.56
C PHE A 47 8.97 10.00 -7.36
N ASN A 48 9.02 10.08 -8.69
CA ASN A 48 8.06 9.38 -9.54
C ASN A 48 8.24 7.86 -9.46
N GLU A 49 9.49 7.38 -9.50
CA GLU A 49 9.79 5.95 -9.31
C GLU A 49 9.38 5.47 -7.92
N PHE A 50 9.62 6.28 -6.89
CA PHE A 50 9.21 6.00 -5.52
C PHE A 50 7.69 5.90 -5.39
N TYR A 51 6.96 6.86 -5.97
CA TYR A 51 5.49 6.90 -5.95
C TYR A 51 4.87 5.71 -6.70
N GLN A 52 5.36 5.39 -7.89
CA GLN A 52 4.84 4.28 -8.70
C GLN A 52 5.13 2.92 -8.05
N ASN A 53 6.24 2.78 -7.32
CA ASN A 53 6.66 1.52 -6.69
C ASN A 53 6.46 1.48 -5.17
N GLN A 54 5.56 2.32 -4.61
CA GLN A 54 5.26 2.32 -3.17
C GLN A 54 4.82 0.96 -2.64
N LEU A 55 4.03 0.21 -3.42
CA LEU A 55 3.55 -1.13 -3.07
C LEU A 55 4.47 -2.26 -3.56
N GLY A 56 5.49 -1.93 -4.35
CA GLY A 56 6.47 -2.86 -4.90
C GLY A 56 7.80 -2.79 -4.13
N LEU A 57 8.84 -2.30 -4.81
CA LEU A 57 10.21 -2.22 -4.28
C LEU A 57 10.32 -1.42 -2.97
N PHE A 58 9.52 -0.36 -2.82
CA PHE A 58 9.58 0.53 -1.63
C PHE A 58 8.55 0.16 -0.57
N ARG A 59 7.90 -1.01 -0.69
CA ARG A 59 6.87 -1.45 0.25
C ARG A 59 7.37 -1.55 1.68
N THR A 60 8.59 -2.02 1.90
CA THR A 60 9.17 -2.15 3.24
C THR A 60 9.42 -0.79 3.90
N ILE A 61 9.63 0.25 3.11
CA ILE A 61 9.81 1.64 3.57
C ILE A 61 8.46 2.30 3.86
N VAL A 62 7.49 2.16 2.94
CA VAL A 62 6.18 2.83 3.03
C VAL A 62 5.23 2.10 3.97
N LEU A 63 5.12 0.78 3.83
CA LEU A 63 4.19 -0.09 4.58
C LEU A 63 4.89 -0.96 5.63
N GLY A 64 6.22 -1.06 5.64
CA GLY A 64 7.00 -1.89 6.58
C GLY A 64 7.77 -1.08 7.64
N SER A 65 8.50 -1.78 8.51
CA SER A 65 9.15 -1.24 9.71
C SER A 65 10.59 -0.75 9.50
N GLU A 66 11.12 -0.72 8.28
CA GLU A 66 12.53 -0.35 8.01
C GLU A 66 12.91 1.05 8.52
N LEU A 67 11.93 1.96 8.61
CA LEU A 67 12.15 3.32 9.10
C LEU A 67 11.98 3.49 10.60
N ASP A 68 11.54 2.46 11.32
CA ASP A 68 11.32 2.54 12.78
C ASP A 68 12.66 2.71 13.52
N CYS A 69 13.74 2.19 12.94
CA CYS A 69 15.10 2.28 13.47
C CYS A 69 15.78 3.63 13.20
N VAL A 70 15.20 4.50 12.37
CA VAL A 70 15.80 5.79 11.96
C VAL A 70 15.62 6.86 13.06
N GLY A 71 14.74 6.63 14.04
CA GLY A 71 14.58 7.49 15.22
C GLY A 71 13.94 8.86 14.96
N SER A 72 13.49 9.14 13.73
CA SER A 72 12.76 10.38 13.39
C SER A 72 11.26 10.18 13.55
N GLN A 73 10.69 10.78 14.60
CA GLN A 73 9.24 10.74 14.87
C GLN A 73 8.44 11.40 13.73
N GLU A 74 8.95 12.49 13.17
CA GLU A 74 8.30 13.21 12.05
C GLU A 74 8.14 12.30 10.82
N LEU A 75 9.18 11.52 10.49
CA LEU A 75 9.16 10.59 9.36
C LEU A 75 8.16 9.46 9.57
N VAL A 76 8.09 8.93 10.80
CA VAL A 76 7.14 7.87 11.19
C VAL A 76 5.70 8.36 11.11
N ASP A 77 5.43 9.59 11.56
CA ASP A 77 4.10 10.20 11.51
C ASP A 77 3.66 10.47 10.07
N LYS A 78 4.54 11.02 9.21
CA LYS A 78 4.24 11.21 7.78
C LYS A 78 3.96 9.89 7.07
N ARG A 79 4.74 8.85 7.35
CA ARG A 79 4.51 7.50 6.81
C ARG A 79 3.13 6.96 7.19
N LYS A 80 2.68 7.21 8.43
CA LYS A 80 1.36 6.76 8.91
C LYS A 80 0.23 7.29 8.04
N TYR A 81 0.27 8.55 7.63
CA TYR A 81 -0.74 9.13 6.73
C TYR A 81 -0.72 8.50 5.33
N VAL A 82 0.47 8.23 4.78
CA VAL A 82 0.61 7.51 3.50
C VAL A 82 0.03 6.10 3.60
N ARG A 83 0.29 5.37 4.69
CA ARG A 83 -0.33 4.06 4.94
C ARG A 83 -1.85 4.15 5.03
N TRP A 84 -2.34 5.17 5.72
CA TRP A 84 -3.77 5.34 5.95
C TRP A 84 -4.55 5.55 4.65
N THR A 85 -4.01 6.34 3.72
CA THR A 85 -4.63 6.51 2.40
C THR A 85 -4.69 5.21 1.59
N TRP A 86 -3.66 4.37 1.65
CA TRP A 86 -3.69 3.03 1.03
C TRP A 86 -4.73 2.12 1.66
N LEU A 87 -4.91 2.17 2.98
CA LEU A 87 -5.97 1.42 3.67
C LEU A 87 -7.37 1.87 3.23
N VAL A 88 -7.58 3.17 3.05
CA VAL A 88 -8.85 3.71 2.52
C VAL A 88 -9.11 3.20 1.11
N VAL A 89 -8.11 3.28 0.22
CA VAL A 89 -8.24 2.77 -1.16
C VAL A 89 -8.60 1.28 -1.14
N LEU A 90 -7.92 0.48 -0.33
CA LEU A 90 -8.18 -0.95 -0.20
C LEU A 90 -9.60 -1.24 0.33
N ALA A 91 -10.03 -0.54 1.40
CA ALA A 91 -11.36 -0.71 1.97
C ALA A 91 -12.48 -0.33 0.98
N MET A 92 -12.26 0.71 0.18
CA MET A 92 -13.20 1.15 -0.85
C MET A 92 -13.26 0.17 -2.02
N LEU A 93 -12.12 -0.40 -2.43
CA LEU A 93 -12.09 -1.47 -3.44
C LEU A 93 -12.87 -2.70 -2.97
N PHE A 94 -12.68 -3.16 -1.73
CA PHE A 94 -13.44 -4.28 -1.17
C PHE A 94 -14.94 -3.97 -1.09
N SER A 95 -15.30 -2.74 -0.69
CA SER A 95 -16.69 -2.30 -0.67
C SER A 95 -17.30 -2.31 -2.07
N GLY A 96 -16.54 -1.86 -3.07
CA GLY A 96 -16.90 -1.92 -4.48
C GLY A 96 -17.14 -3.35 -4.95
N CYS A 97 -16.22 -4.27 -4.66
CA CYS A 97 -16.36 -5.69 -4.99
C CYS A 97 -17.60 -6.32 -4.34
N ALA A 98 -17.87 -6.02 -3.07
CA ALA A 98 -19.04 -6.52 -2.36
C ALA A 98 -20.36 -6.05 -3.00
N LEU A 99 -20.42 -4.83 -3.52
CA LEU A 99 -21.62 -4.29 -4.20
C LEU A 99 -21.95 -4.99 -5.51
N VAL A 100 -20.95 -5.50 -6.22
CA VAL A 100 -21.16 -6.27 -7.45
C VAL A 100 -21.48 -7.74 -7.18
N GLY A 101 -21.63 -8.14 -5.91
CA GLY A 101 -21.88 -9.54 -5.54
C GLY A 101 -20.65 -10.42 -5.71
N PHE A 102 -19.45 -9.86 -5.53
CA PHE A 102 -18.22 -10.65 -5.58
C PHE A 102 -18.19 -11.63 -4.39
N GLU A 103 -18.63 -12.87 -4.64
CA GLU A 103 -18.33 -13.99 -3.78
C GLU A 103 -16.86 -14.36 -4.02
N ALA A 104 -15.97 -13.87 -3.17
CA ALA A 104 -14.61 -14.40 -3.12
C ALA A 104 -14.73 -15.86 -2.66
N ASP A 105 -14.65 -16.81 -3.59
CA ASP A 105 -14.51 -18.23 -3.26
C ASP A 105 -13.11 -18.43 -2.65
N LEU A 106 -13.00 -18.09 -1.35
CA LEU A 106 -11.79 -18.23 -0.53
C LEU A 106 -11.52 -19.70 -0.18
N ARG A 107 -12.21 -20.65 -0.82
CA ARG A 107 -11.84 -22.06 -0.72
C ARG A 107 -10.40 -22.21 -1.20
N PRO A 108 -9.53 -22.88 -0.44
CA PRO A 108 -8.18 -23.17 -0.91
C PRO A 108 -8.32 -23.86 -2.25
N ALA A 109 -7.73 -23.26 -3.28
CA ALA A 109 -7.87 -23.77 -4.61
C ALA A 109 -7.38 -25.23 -4.60
N LYS A 110 -8.25 -26.17 -4.98
CA LYS A 110 -7.98 -27.63 -4.82
C LYS A 110 -6.66 -28.09 -5.46
N TRP A 111 -6.12 -27.31 -6.39
CA TRP A 111 -4.82 -27.55 -7.02
C TRP A 111 -3.60 -27.20 -6.15
N ALA A 112 -3.78 -26.47 -5.05
CA ALA A 112 -2.73 -26.15 -4.07
C ALA A 112 -2.72 -27.08 -2.85
N ILE A 113 -3.67 -28.02 -2.76
CA ILE A 113 -3.64 -29.08 -1.75
C ILE A 113 -2.66 -30.14 -2.25
N ILE A 114 -1.41 -30.07 -1.78
CA ILE A 114 -0.44 -31.14 -1.98
C ILE A 114 -0.94 -32.32 -1.13
N PRO A 115 -1.34 -33.46 -1.73
CA PRO A 115 -1.70 -34.64 -0.95
C PRO A 115 -0.49 -35.07 -0.14
N ILE A 116 -0.69 -35.31 1.16
CA ILE A 116 0.36 -35.71 2.12
C ILE A 116 1.09 -36.98 1.65
N ASP A 117 0.42 -37.82 0.85
CA ASP A 117 0.97 -39.03 0.24
C ASP A 117 2.14 -38.77 -0.72
N ASN A 118 2.33 -37.53 -1.20
CA ASN A 118 3.45 -37.12 -2.05
C ASN A 118 4.63 -36.51 -1.27
N ILE A 119 4.52 -36.36 0.06
CA ILE A 119 5.60 -35.91 0.93
C ILE A 119 6.40 -37.17 1.32
N ARG A 120 7.38 -37.55 0.50
CA ARG A 120 8.37 -38.56 0.91
C ARG A 120 9.30 -37.93 1.95
N PHE A 121 9.25 -38.45 3.17
CA PHE A 121 10.29 -38.27 4.19
C PHE A 121 11.52 -39.11 3.83
#